data_AF-A0AA38FS74-F1
#
_entry.id   AF-A0AA38FS74-F1
#
_cell.length_a   1.000
_cell.length_b   1.000
_cell.length_c   1.000
_cell.angle_alpha   90.00
_cell.angle_beta   90.00
_cell.angle_gamma   90.00
#
_symmetry.space_group_name_H-M   'P 1'
#
loop_
_entity.id
_entity.type
_entity.pdbx_description
1 polymer ?
#
loop_
_entity_poly.entity_id
_entity_poly.type
_entity_poly.pdbx_seq_one_letter_code
_entity_poly.pdbx_strand_id
1 'polypeptide(L)' 'KWDAVVIGGGHNGLTTATYLAKSGVQVTVLERRHVLGGAAVTEELIPGFKFSRQAICRVFFGLALY' A
#
# COMPACT_ATOMS: atom_id res chain seq x y z
N LYS A 1 4.65 10.75 -21.19
CA LYS A 1 3.29 11.30 -20.92
C LYS A 1 2.44 10.12 -20.46
N TRP A 2 1.67 10.26 -19.39
CA TRP A 2 0.82 9.20 -18.85
C TRP A 2 -0.64 9.54 -19.12
N ASP A 3 -1.46 8.53 -19.37
CA ASP A 3 -2.90 8.64 -19.57
C ASP A 3 -3.65 8.58 -18.22
N ALA A 4 -3.07 7.89 -17.24
CA ALA A 4 -3.61 7.80 -15.88
C ALA A 4 -2.50 7.88 -14.82
N VAL A 5 -2.86 8.44 -13.65
CA VAL A 5 -2.00 8.46 -12.46
C VAL A 5 -2.75 7.85 -11.29
N VAL A 6 -2.14 6.86 -10.64
CA VAL A 6 -2.66 6.24 -9.42
C VAL A 6 -1.83 6.72 -8.23
N ILE A 7 -2.51 7.29 -7.23
CA ILE A 7 -1.87 7.77 -6.00
C ILE A 7 -2.02 6.70 -4.91
N GLY A 8 -0.88 6.21 -4.42
CA GLY A 8 -0.78 5.15 -3.41
C GLY A 8 -0.42 3.79 -4.01
N GLY A 9 0.71 3.24 -3.57
CA GLY A 9 1.24 1.91 -3.94
C GLY A 9 0.75 0.80 -3.01
N GLY A 10 -0.44 0.93 -2.45
CA GLY A 10 -1.12 -0.14 -1.69
C GLY A 10 -1.71 -1.21 -2.59
N HIS A 11 -2.25 -2.29 -2.00
CA HIS A 11 -2.89 -3.36 -2.78
C HIS A 11 -3.96 -2.82 -3.73
N ASN A 12 -4.82 -1.90 -3.28
CA ASN A 12 -5.84 -1.29 -4.13
C ASN A 12 -5.23 -0.52 -5.32
N GLY A 13 -4.26 0.35 -5.06
CA GLY A 13 -3.64 1.16 -6.12
C GLY A 13 -2.89 0.31 -7.14
N LEU A 14 -2.15 -0.70 -6.69
CA LEU A 14 -1.45 -1.63 -7.58
C LEU A 14 -2.43 -2.48 -8.39
N THR A 15 -3.53 -2.96 -7.78
CA THR A 15 -4.59 -3.68 -8.50
C THR A 15 -5.19 -2.80 -9.58
N THR A 16 -5.60 -1.57 -9.26
CA THR A 16 -6.15 -0.62 -10.23
C THR A 16 -5.16 -0.33 -11.36
N ALA A 17 -3.90 -0.03 -11.04
CA ALA A 17 -2.87 0.23 -12.03
C ALA A 17 -2.63 -0.97 -12.96
N THR A 18 -2.66 -2.20 -12.41
CA THR A 18 -2.50 -3.42 -13.19
C THR A 18 -3.64 -3.60 -14.19
N TYR A 19 -4.89 -3.38 -13.77
CA TYR A 19 -6.04 -3.47 -14.68
C TYR A 19 -6.00 -2.40 -15.78
N LEU A 20 -5.63 -1.16 -15.45
CA LEU A 20 -5.45 -0.09 -16.42
C LEU A 20 -4.35 -0.42 -17.44
N ALA A 21 -3.18 -0.87 -16.96
CA ALA A 21 -2.08 -1.29 -17.83
C ALA A 21 -2.49 -2.45 -18.74
N LYS A 22 -3.24 -3.43 -18.21
CA LYS A 22 -3.77 -4.57 -19.00
C LYS A 22 -4.75 -4.13 -20.09
N SER A 23 -5.47 -3.03 -19.90
CA SER A 23 -6.31 -2.41 -20.95
C SER A 23 -5.54 -1.52 -21.93
N GLY A 24 -4.20 -1.45 -21.85
CA GLY A 24 -3.36 -0.66 -22.75
C GLY A 24 -3.19 0.81 -22.35
N VAL A 25 -3.60 1.20 -21.13
CA VAL A 25 -3.47 2.58 -20.63
C VAL A 25 -2.05 2.80 -20.12
N GLN A 26 -1.38 3.89 -20.53
CA GLN A 26 -0.10 4.27 -19.92
C GLN A 26 -0.33 4.87 -18.54
N VAL A 27 -0.12 4.07 -17.50
CA VAL A 27 -0.36 4.45 -16.10
C VAL A 27 0.94 4.64 -15.34
N THR A 28 0.98 5.64 -14.45
CA THR A 28 2.04 5.80 -13.44
C THR A 28 1.45 5.68 -12.04
N VAL A 29 2.19 5.01 -11.15
CA VAL A 29 1.85 4.89 -9.73
C VAL A 29 2.81 5.76 -8.92
N LEU A 30 2.27 6.64 -8.09
CA LEU A 30 3.05 7.46 -7.16
C LEU A 30 2.78 6.99 -5.72
N GLU A 31 3.82 6.51 -5.05
CA GLU A 31 3.79 6.12 -3.64
C GLU A 31 4.79 6.97 -2.87
N ARG A 32 4.38 7.45 -1.70
CA ARG A 32 5.23 8.28 -0.84
C ARG A 32 6.35 7.47 -0.18
N ARG A 33 6.06 6.22 0.18
CA ARG A 33 7.01 5.31 0.82
C ARG A 33 7.97 4.71 -0.21
N HIS A 34 9.15 4.32 0.27
CA HIS A 34 10.12 3.53 -0.48
C HIS A 34 9.73 2.05 -0.63
N VAL A 35 8.57 1.64 -0.09
CA VAL A 35 8.06 0.27 -0.20
C VAL A 35 6.60 0.27 -0.62
N LEU A 36 6.26 -0.69 -1.48
CA LEU A 36 4.91 -0.96 -1.97
C LEU A 36 4.17 -1.94 -1.05
N GLY A 37 2.86 -2.07 -1.24
CA GLY A 37 1.98 -3.00 -0.52
C GLY A 37 1.03 -2.33 0.47
N GLY A 38 1.28 -1.07 0.84
CA GLY A 38 0.40 -0.34 1.76
C GLY A 38 0.25 -1.07 3.10
N ALA A 39 -0.97 -1.27 3.56
CA ALA A 39 -1.22 -1.96 4.82
C ALA A 39 -0.90 -3.47 4.79
N ALA A 40 -0.68 -4.05 3.60
CA ALA A 40 -0.28 -5.45 3.43
C ALA A 40 1.23 -5.68 3.57
N VAL A 41 2.03 -4.64 3.82
CA VAL A 41 3.47 -4.80 4.11
C VAL A 41 3.64 -5.53 5.42
N THR A 42 4.51 -6.54 5.42
CA THR A 42 4.93 -7.25 6.63
C THR A 42 6.18 -6.60 7.19
N GLU A 43 6.11 -6.17 8.45
CA GLU A 43 7.18 -5.46 9.16
C GLU A 43 7.47 -6.22 10.47
N GLU A 44 8.71 -6.20 10.90
CA GLU A 44 9.14 -6.78 12.17
C GLU A 44 9.32 -5.65 13.19
N LEU A 45 8.38 -5.54 14.13
CA LEU A 45 8.43 -4.55 15.22
C LEU A 45 9.12 -5.09 16.46
N ILE A 46 8.96 -6.40 16.71
CA ILE A 46 9.50 -7.11 17.85
C ILE A 46 10.39 -8.21 17.28
N PRO A 47 11.66 -8.34 17.72
CA PRO A 47 12.54 -9.38 17.24
C PRO A 47 11.87 -10.77 17.30
N GLY A 48 11.82 -11.45 16.17
CA GLY A 48 11.18 -12.76 16.00
C GLY A 48 9.70 -12.73 15.64
N PHE A 49 9.03 -11.57 15.61
CA PHE A 49 7.60 -11.46 15.31
C PHE A 49 7.31 -10.51 14.15
N LYS A 50 6.66 -11.05 13.12
CA LYS A 50 6.25 -10.31 11.93
C LYS A 50 4.78 -9.95 12.00
N PHE A 51 4.48 -8.70 11.69
CA PHE A 51 3.12 -8.17 11.69
C PHE A 51 2.83 -7.53 10.35
N SER A 52 1.59 -7.64 9.87
CA SER A 52 1.16 -6.76 8.80
C SER A 52 0.97 -5.35 9.35
N ARG A 53 1.31 -4.34 8.55
CA ARG A 53 1.09 -2.95 8.94
C ARG A 53 -0.38 -2.63 9.22
N GLN A 54 -1.31 -3.32 8.56
CA GLN A 54 -2.73 -3.28 8.88
C GLN A 54 -3.00 -3.65 10.36
N ALA A 55 -2.40 -4.73 10.86
CA ALA A 55 -2.57 -5.17 12.24
C ALA A 55 -1.99 -4.13 13.22
N ILE A 56 -0.81 -3.61 12.91
CA ILE A 56 -0.14 -2.56 13.70
C ILE A 56 -1.02 -1.30 13.78
N CYS A 57 -1.41 -0.75 12.64
CA CYS A 57 -2.25 0.45 12.60
C CYS A 57 -3.58 0.24 13.34
N ARG A 58 -4.20 -0.94 13.25
CA ARG A 58 -5.45 -1.22 13.97
C ARG A 58 -5.26 -1.19 15.49
N VAL A 59 -4.15 -1.70 16.01
CA VAL A 59 -3.84 -1.65 17.44
C VAL A 59 -3.55 -0.20 17.88
N PHE A 60 -2.71 0.53 17.15
CA PHE A 60 -2.34 1.91 17.50
C PHE A 60 -3.51 2.89 17.36
N PHE A 61 -4.29 2.83 16.28
CA PHE A 61 -5.48 3.68 16.13
C PHE A 61 -6.58 3.28 17.12
N GLY A 62 -6.70 2.00 17.48
CA GLY A 62 -7.61 1.56 18.52
C GLY A 62 -7.26 2.15 19.89
N LEU A 63 -5.97 2.20 20.24
CA LEU A 63 -5.48 2.81 21.48
C LEU A 63 -5.51 4.34 21.46
N ALA A 64 -5.35 4.98 20.30
CA ALA A 64 -5.41 6.45 20.17
C ALA A 64 -6.85 7.01 20.20
N LEU A 65 -7.86 6.13 20.24
CA LEU A 65 -9.28 6.49 20.31
C LEU A 65 -9.90 6.22 21.69
N TYR A 66 -9.09 5.88 22.70
CA TYR A 66 -9.49 5.80 24.11
C TYR A 66 -8.65 6.75 24.98
#